data_AF-A0A2V8GS90-F1
#
_entry.id   AF-A0A2V8GS90-F1
#
_cell.length_a   1.000
_cell.length_b   1.000
_cell.length_c   1.000
_cell.angle_alpha   90.00
_cell.angle_beta   90.00
_cell.angle_gamma   90.00
#
_symmetry.space_group_name_H-M   'P 1'
#
loop_
_entity.id
_entity.type
_entity.pdbx_description
1 polymer ?
#
loop_
_entity_poly.entity_id
_entity_poly.type
_entity_poly.pdbx_seq_one_letter_code
_entity_poly.pdbx_strand_id
1 'polypeptide(L)' 'MVLDEKGFIKTGPDLSREELATAGWPPSRPPFLLETSRPGIFAVGDVRAGNVKRVASAVGEGSIAVAFVHRVLQRN' A
#
# COMPACT_ATOMS: atom_id res chain seq x y z
N MET A 1 -3.79 -9.87 4.74
CA MET A 1 -2.99 -8.94 3.91
C MET A 1 -2.92 -9.58 2.54
N VAL A 2 -3.24 -8.83 1.49
CA VAL A 2 -3.27 -9.36 0.12
C VAL A 2 -1.87 -9.38 -0.47
N LEU A 3 -1.48 -10.50 -1.06
CA LEU A 3 -0.17 -10.72 -1.68
C LEU A 3 -0.36 -11.06 -3.17
N ASP A 4 0.66 -10.80 -3.99
CA ASP A 4 0.73 -11.32 -5.35
C ASP A 4 1.10 -12.81 -5.36
N GLU A 5 1.14 -13.42 -6.55
CA GLU A 5 1.49 -14.84 -6.73
C GLU A 5 2.92 -15.19 -6.27
N LYS A 6 3.78 -14.18 -6.12
CA LYS A 6 5.17 -14.32 -5.65
C LYS A 6 5.30 -14.06 -4.14
N GLY A 7 4.20 -13.78 -3.45
CA GLY A 7 4.16 -13.51 -2.01
C GLY A 7 4.53 -12.09 -1.62
N PHE A 8 4.62 -11.14 -2.55
CA PHE A 8 4.87 -9.72 -2.24
C PHE A 8 3.58 -8.97 -1.95
N ILE A 9 3.64 -7.95 -1.09
CA ILE A 9 2.47 -7.21 -0.64
C ILE A 9 1.90 -6.34 -1.76
N LYS A 10 0.63 -6.53 -2.13
CA LYS A 10 -0.05 -5.65 -3.08
C LYS A 10 -0.41 -4.32 -2.40
N THR A 11 -0.25 -3.23 -3.14
CA THR A 11 -0.47 -1.86 -2.62
C THR A 11 -1.25 -1.00 -3.60
N GLY A 12 -2.03 -0.06 -3.08
CA GLY A 12 -2.61 1.01 -3.89
C GLY A 12 -3.41 0.48 -5.09
N PRO A 13 -3.15 0.99 -6.31
CA PRO A 13 -3.85 0.56 -7.53
C PRO A 13 -3.73 -0.93 -7.87
N ASP A 14 -2.76 -1.65 -7.31
CA ASP A 14 -2.60 -3.08 -7.59
C ASP A 14 -3.68 -3.92 -6.91
N LEU A 15 -4.36 -3.38 -5.88
CA LEU A 15 -5.45 -4.06 -5.16
C LEU A 15 -6.76 -3.96 -5.97
N SER A 16 -7.33 -5.11 -6.34
CA SER A 16 -8.62 -5.16 -7.03
C SER A 16 -9.78 -4.82 -6.09
N ARG A 17 -10.96 -4.52 -6.67
CA ARG A 17 -12.17 -4.25 -5.88
C ARG A 17 -12.59 -5.47 -5.06
N GLU A 18 -12.47 -6.66 -5.64
CA GLU A 18 -12.78 -7.93 -4.99
C GLU A 18 -11.82 -8.19 -3.84
N GLU A 19 -10.52 -7.98 -4.03
CA GLU A 19 -9.51 -8.13 -2.99
C GLU A 19 -9.76 -7.17 -1.81
N LEU A 20 -10.13 -5.92 -2.10
CA LEU A 20 -10.49 -4.95 -1.07
C LEU A 20 -11.78 -5.33 -0.34
N ALA A 21 -12.79 -5.82 -1.07
CA ALA A 21 -14.03 -6.30 -0.48
C ALA A 21 -13.79 -7.51 0.44
N THR A 22 -13.01 -8.50 0.00
CA THR A 22 -12.61 -9.66 0.80
C THR A 22 -11.77 -9.27 2.01
N ALA A 23 -10.90 -8.27 1.88
CA ALA A 23 -10.11 -7.73 2.99
C ALA A 23 -10.94 -6.87 3.98
N GLY A 24 -12.22 -6.63 3.67
CA GLY A 24 -13.13 -5.83 4.49
C GLY A 24 -12.77 -4.35 4.53
N TRP A 25 -12.29 -3.78 3.41
CA TRP A 25 -11.82 -2.40 3.31
C TRP A 25 -12.89 -1.37 3.75
N PRO A 26 -12.71 -0.71 4.92
CA PRO A 26 -13.72 0.19 5.48
C PRO A 26 -13.77 1.61 4.89
N PRO A 27 -12.66 2.28 4.49
CA PRO A 27 -12.74 3.66 3.99
C PRO A 27 -13.58 3.80 2.72
N SER A 28 -14.35 4.88 2.63
CA SER A 28 -15.09 5.31 1.42
C SER A 28 -14.20 5.83 0.27
N ARG A 29 -12.90 5.53 0.32
CA ARG A 29 -11.89 5.93 -0.65
C ARG A 29 -11.09 4.70 -1.10
N PRO A 30 -10.48 4.71 -2.29
CA PRO A 30 -9.47 3.70 -2.62
C PRO A 30 -8.26 3.80 -1.69
N PRO A 31 -7.43 2.74 -1.59
CA PRO A 31 -6.13 2.79 -0.95
C PRO A 31 -5.23 3.86 -1.60
N PHE A 32 -4.37 4.51 -0.81
CA PHE A 32 -3.32 5.37 -1.34
C PHE A 32 -2.23 4.54 -2.06
N LEU A 33 -1.35 5.20 -2.83
CA LEU A 33 -0.40 4.56 -3.76
C LEU A 33 0.45 3.42 -3.16
N LEU A 34 0.73 3.44 -1.85
CA LEU A 34 1.57 2.46 -1.15
C LEU A 34 0.83 1.81 0.03
N GLU A 35 -0.47 2.07 0.15
CA GLU A 35 -1.29 1.53 1.23
C GLU A 35 -1.69 0.09 0.90
N THR A 36 -1.55 -0.79 1.87
CA THR A 36 -1.88 -2.21 1.74
C THR A 36 -3.39 -2.42 1.78
N SER A 37 -3.84 -3.68 1.71
CA SER A 37 -5.24 -4.04 1.95
C SER A 37 -5.71 -3.77 3.40
N ARG A 38 -4.85 -3.28 4.30
CA ARG A 38 -5.18 -2.84 5.65
C ARG A 38 -5.06 -1.32 5.73
N PRO A 39 -6.15 -0.58 6.01
CA PRO A 39 -6.13 0.87 6.06
C PRO A 39 -5.07 1.42 7.01
N GLY A 40 -4.38 2.48 6.58
CA GLY A 40 -3.32 3.14 7.33
C GLY A 40 -1.99 2.38 7.39
N ILE A 41 -1.92 1.16 6.84
CA ILE A 41 -0.67 0.38 6.77
C ILE A 41 -0.09 0.49 5.37
N PHE A 42 1.18 0.86 5.27
CA PHE A 42 1.89 1.07 4.01
C PHE A 42 3.05 0.09 3.86
N ALA A 43 3.31 -0.35 2.62
CA ALA A 43 4.45 -1.19 2.28
C ALA A 43 5.31 -0.52 1.20
N VAL A 44 6.64 -0.53 1.38
CA VAL A 44 7.60 0.17 0.51
C VAL A 44 8.83 -0.70 0.25
N GLY A 45 9.50 -0.48 -0.88
CA GLY A 45 10.71 -1.20 -1.24
C GLY A 45 10.45 -2.67 -1.55
N ASP A 46 11.42 -3.52 -1.23
CA ASP A 46 11.49 -4.89 -1.77
C ASP A 46 10.37 -5.81 -1.31
N VAL A 47 9.60 -5.43 -0.28
CA VAL A 47 8.48 -6.22 0.26
C VAL A 47 7.18 -6.08 -0.54
N ARG A 48 7.01 -5.01 -1.33
CA ARG A 48 5.76 -4.78 -2.09
C ARG A 48 5.81 -5.35 -3.51
N ALA A 49 4.67 -5.73 -4.07
CA ALA A 49 4.57 -6.19 -5.45
C ALA A 49 5.00 -5.08 -6.42
N GLY A 50 5.55 -5.46 -7.59
CA GLY A 50 5.95 -4.50 -8.63
C GLY A 50 7.09 -3.54 -8.29
N ASN A 51 7.81 -3.76 -7.19
CA ASN A 51 8.98 -2.96 -6.84
C ASN A 51 10.15 -3.20 -7.82
N VAL A 52 11.06 -2.22 -7.92
CA VAL A 52 12.20 -2.25 -8.86
C VAL A 52 13.46 -2.89 -8.25
N LYS A 53 13.41 -3.38 -7.00
CA LYS A 53 14.55 -3.96 -6.26
C LYS A 53 15.77 -3.03 -6.19
N ARG A 54 15.55 -1.75 -5.91
CA ARG A 54 16.60 -0.72 -5.85
C ARG A 54 16.46 0.16 -4.61
N VAL A 55 17.58 0.41 -3.94
CA VAL A 55 17.67 1.21 -2.71
C VAL A 55 17.10 2.62 -2.91
N ALA A 56 17.52 3.34 -3.96
CA ALA A 56 17.04 4.70 -4.22
C ALA A 56 15.51 4.77 -4.42
N SER A 57 14.93 3.78 -5.10
CA SER A 57 13.47 3.68 -5.27
C SER A 57 12.77 3.42 -3.94
N ALA A 58 13.28 2.48 -3.12
CA ALA A 58 12.73 2.20 -1.80
C ALA A 58 12.76 3.43 -0.87
N VAL A 59 13.84 4.21 -0.91
CA VAL A 59 13.96 5.48 -0.17
C VAL A 59 12.89 6.48 -0.62
N GLY A 60 12.72 6.65 -1.95
CA GLY A 60 11.69 7.53 -2.49
C GLY A 60 10.27 7.11 -2.10
N GLU A 61 9.96 5.82 -2.18
CA GLU A 61 8.67 5.26 -1.74
C GLU A 61 8.43 5.50 -0.24
N GLY A 62 9.45 5.36 0.60
CA GLY A 62 9.37 5.66 2.03
C GLY A 62 8.91 7.10 2.30
N SER A 63 9.51 8.08 1.62
CA SER A 63 9.10 9.49 1.73
C SER A 63 7.64 9.72 1.33
N ILE A 64 7.18 9.05 0.26
CA ILE A 64 5.78 9.12 -0.20
C ILE A 64 4.84 8.49 0.83
N ALA A 65 5.20 7.33 1.40
CA ALA A 65 4.40 6.67 2.42
C ALA A 65 4.23 7.56 3.66
N VAL A 66 5.28 8.25 4.12
CA VAL A 66 5.20 9.20 5.24
C VAL A 66 4.20 10.32 4.96
N ALA A 67 4.20 10.90 3.76
CA ALA A 67 3.23 11.93 3.38
C ALA A 67 1.78 11.43 3.47
N PHE A 68 1.51 10.18 3.05
CA PHE A 68 0.19 9.58 3.19
C PHE A 68 -0.16 9.20 4.62
N VAL A 69 0.81 8.78 5.45
CA VAL A 69 0.61 8.57 6.89
C VAL A 69 0.10 9.85 7.55
N HIS A 70 0.70 11.00 7.25
CA HIS A 70 0.19 12.29 7.75
C HIS A 70 -1.26 12.54 7.32
N ARG A 71 -1.61 12.23 6.06
CA ARG A 71 -2.99 12.39 5.56
C ARG A 71 -3.99 11.43 6.23
N VAL A 72 -3.55 10.23 6.58
CA VAL A 72 -4.37 9.26 7.34
C VAL A 72 -4.59 9.79 8.76
N LEU A 73 -3.54 10.25 9.44
CA LEU A 73 -3.61 10.73 10.83
C LEU A 73 -4.42 12.03 10.97
N GLN A 74 -4.40 12.89 9.94
CA GLN A 74 -5.24 14.10 9.90
C GLN A 74 -6.76 13.82 9.77
N ARG A 75 -7.14 12.58 9.45
CA ARG A 75 -8.55 12.17 9.25
C ARG A 75 -9.17 11.46 10.47
N ASN A 76 -8.48 11.47 11.61
CA ASN A 76 -8.99 10.95 12.89
C ASN A 76 -9.55 12.08 13.76
#